data_AF-A0A158QRE3-F1
#
_entry.id   AF-A0A158QRE3-F1
#
_cell.length_a   1.000
_cell.length_b   1.000
_cell.length_c   1.000
_cell.angle_alpha   90.00
_cell.angle_beta   90.00
_cell.angle_gamma   90.00
#
_symmetry.space_group_name_H-M   'P 1'
#
loop_
_entity.id
_entity.type
_entity.pdbx_description
1 polymer ?
#
loop_
_entity_poly.entity_id
_entity_poly.type
_entity_poly.pdbx_seq_one_letter_code
_entity_poly.pdbx_strand_id
1 'polypeptide(L)'
;MGKGQKIKTASCASDSGYTPNGARSRSEIAVYSEYFESKGDPIMVFAIVVAKDGGSMARLEYMKEAVKQLDFVTTNVTYDGHTFFTLCSDFCQVNEPIRHFYNGLVMRNKSARIQDHFTVTFPIMNVLGKDLDLSPNFFGVRTNKTDDTVEFLKVVAFQLRANPPANWTKYDLQAYERLVSAYFHTEMKSDLLEVYCFSLTYTSDEIVRTGLTIFPYLAVGFVVMSIFSVVTVYYSSSRMNQWSNYKIIDAIFGCICPLLATSSALGFLFWCGFRFASILFVTPFLVLAIGVDDAYLMMHSWMRFSVKDPTMTKRERWVI
;
A
#
# COMPACT_ATOMS: atom_id res chain seq x y z
N MET A 1 -8.74 -26.47 29.43
CA MET A 1 -7.44 -25.91 29.02
C MET A 1 -7.24 -26.21 27.54
N GLY A 2 -7.28 -25.19 26.69
CA GLY A 2 -7.25 -25.39 25.24
C GLY A 2 -7.73 -24.18 24.48
N LYS A 3 -7.20 -22.99 24.79
CA LYS A 3 -7.31 -21.86 23.88
C LYS A 3 -6.14 -21.99 22.91
N GLY A 4 -6.41 -22.58 21.75
CA GLY A 4 -5.51 -22.52 20.62
C GLY A 4 -5.14 -21.06 20.38
N GLN A 5 -3.86 -20.75 20.56
CA GLN A 5 -3.29 -19.47 20.22
C GLN A 5 -3.42 -19.36 18.70
N LYS A 6 -4.51 -18.74 18.23
CA LYS A 6 -4.62 -18.31 16.84
C LYS A 6 -3.41 -17.43 16.61
N ILE A 7 -2.42 -17.97 15.90
CA ILE A 7 -1.31 -17.21 15.35
C ILE A 7 -1.98 -16.07 14.59
N LYS A 8 -1.90 -14.86 15.15
CA LYS A 8 -2.45 -13.66 14.52
C LYS A 8 -1.60 -13.46 13.28
N THR A 9 -2.06 -14.01 12.16
CA THR A 9 -1.52 -13.77 10.83
C THR A 9 -1.39 -12.27 10.64
N ALA A 10 -0.29 -11.87 9.98
CA ALA A 10 0.13 -10.51 9.73
C ALA A 10 -1.06 -9.58 9.53
N SER A 11 -1.41 -8.84 10.59
CA SER A 11 -2.38 -7.77 10.44
C SER A 11 -1.64 -6.68 9.69
N CYS A 12 -2.02 -6.43 8.44
CA CYS A 12 -1.74 -5.23 7.67
C CYS A 12 -3.14 -4.73 7.28
N ALA A 13 -3.67 -3.57 7.62
CA ALA A 13 -3.28 -2.42 8.41
C ALA A 13 -4.55 -1.83 9.06
N SER A 14 -4.44 -0.82 9.91
CA SER A 14 -5.25 0.41 9.90
C SER A 14 -4.75 1.25 11.08
N ASP A 15 -4.24 2.44 10.79
CA ASP A 15 -3.78 3.53 11.69
C ASP A 15 -2.66 3.23 12.73
N SER A 16 -2.47 1.99 13.14
CA SER A 16 -1.59 1.66 14.27
C SER A 16 -0.09 1.67 13.96
N GLY A 17 0.29 1.74 12.68
CA GLY A 17 1.69 1.62 12.23
C GLY A 17 2.41 2.95 12.07
N TYR A 18 1.67 4.06 11.88
CA TYR A 18 2.24 5.37 11.56
C TYR A 18 2.04 6.40 12.68
N THR A 19 1.10 6.16 13.60
CA THR A 19 0.85 7.05 14.73
C THR A 19 1.37 6.42 16.03
N PRO A 20 2.15 7.15 16.86
CA PRO A 20 2.64 6.64 18.14
C PRO A 20 1.53 6.23 19.12
N ASN A 21 1.85 5.28 20.01
CA ASN A 21 0.97 4.94 21.13
C ASN A 21 0.91 6.12 22.11
N GLY A 22 -0.27 6.69 22.35
CA GLY A 22 -0.46 7.87 23.21
C GLY A 22 -0.47 9.21 22.48
N ALA A 23 -0.39 9.23 21.14
CA ALA A 23 -0.56 10.46 20.38
C ALA A 23 -1.97 11.04 20.58
N ARG A 24 -2.06 12.37 20.64
CA ARG A 24 -3.33 13.11 20.79
C ARG A 24 -4.35 12.78 19.69
N SER A 25 -3.90 12.54 18.46
CA SER A 25 -4.79 12.13 17.36
C SER A 25 -5.55 10.83 17.66
N ARG A 26 -4.95 9.89 18.42
CA ARG A 26 -5.61 8.65 18.83
C ARG A 26 -6.68 8.86 19.89
N SER A 27 -6.50 9.82 20.79
CA SER A 27 -7.57 10.19 21.72
C SER A 27 -8.71 10.91 20.98
N GLU A 28 -8.38 11.76 20.01
CA GLU A 28 -9.38 12.49 19.22
C GLU A 28 -10.22 11.55 18.36
N ILE A 29 -9.60 10.57 17.68
CA ILE A 29 -10.34 9.58 16.88
C ILE A 29 -11.19 8.65 17.74
N ALA A 30 -10.74 8.33 18.97
CA ALA A 30 -11.51 7.52 19.91
C ALA A 30 -12.79 8.27 20.35
N VAL A 31 -12.66 9.55 20.72
CA VAL A 31 -13.81 10.41 21.06
C VAL A 31 -14.74 10.59 19.85
N TYR A 32 -14.18 10.78 18.66
CA TYR A 32 -14.97 10.84 17.42
C TYR A 32 -15.75 9.55 17.18
N SER A 33 -15.10 8.39 17.30
CA SER A 33 -15.74 7.08 17.07
C SER A 33 -16.84 6.80 18.11
N GLU A 34 -16.63 7.21 19.35
CA GLU A 34 -17.63 7.12 20.42
C GLU A 34 -18.83 8.03 20.14
N TYR A 35 -18.59 9.28 19.74
CA TYR A 35 -19.66 10.25 19.44
C TYR A 35 -20.54 9.82 18.26
N PHE A 36 -19.93 9.27 17.21
CA PHE A 36 -20.65 8.81 16.02
C PHE A 36 -21.12 7.35 16.11
N GLU A 37 -20.99 6.71 17.26
CA GLU A 37 -21.29 5.27 17.49
C GLU A 37 -20.66 4.34 16.43
N SER A 38 -19.58 4.77 15.79
CA SER A 38 -18.91 4.01 14.74
C SER A 38 -18.13 2.86 15.36
N LYS A 39 -18.59 1.63 15.10
CA LYS A 39 -17.89 0.42 15.54
C LYS A 39 -16.83 0.03 14.53
N GLY A 40 -15.66 0.67 14.65
CA GLY A 40 -14.46 0.33 13.89
C GLY A 40 -14.13 1.31 12.77
N ASP A 41 -13.22 0.89 11.90
CA ASP A 41 -12.79 1.71 10.76
C ASP A 41 -13.94 1.80 9.73
N PRO A 42 -14.24 2.98 9.18
CA PRO A 42 -15.23 3.11 8.12
C PRO A 42 -14.71 2.49 6.81
N ILE A 43 -15.63 2.01 5.98
CA ILE A 43 -15.34 1.62 4.61
C ILE A 43 -15.04 2.91 3.84
N MET A 44 -13.84 3.02 3.27
CA MET A 44 -13.45 4.18 2.47
C MET A 44 -12.69 3.75 1.22
N VAL A 45 -13.42 3.77 0.10
CA VAL A 45 -12.86 3.49 -1.22
C VAL A 45 -13.06 4.72 -2.12
N PHE A 46 -11.96 5.20 -2.68
CA PHE A 46 -11.95 6.25 -3.69
C PHE A 46 -11.64 5.64 -5.04
N ALA A 47 -12.38 6.00 -6.08
CA ALA A 47 -12.02 5.64 -7.46
C ALA A 47 -11.83 6.90 -8.29
N ILE A 48 -10.62 7.08 -8.81
CA ILE A 48 -10.20 8.23 -9.58
C ILE A 48 -10.39 7.88 -11.06
N VAL A 49 -11.33 8.55 -11.71
CA VAL A 49 -11.72 8.31 -13.10
C VAL A 49 -11.14 9.37 -14.00
N VAL A 50 -10.44 8.92 -15.05
CA VAL A 50 -9.85 9.76 -16.08
C VAL A 50 -10.22 9.27 -17.47
N ALA A 51 -10.17 10.17 -18.44
CA ALA A 51 -10.41 9.84 -19.84
C ALA A 51 -9.17 9.15 -20.42
N LYS A 52 -9.36 7.98 -21.04
CA LYS A 52 -8.27 7.16 -21.58
C LYS A 52 -7.52 7.83 -22.74
N ASP A 53 -8.19 8.71 -23.46
CA ASP A 53 -7.63 9.52 -24.55
C ASP A 53 -6.92 10.80 -24.06
N GLY A 54 -6.86 11.03 -22.74
CA GLY A 54 -6.28 12.24 -22.14
C GLY A 54 -7.12 13.51 -22.33
N GLY A 55 -8.33 13.38 -22.88
CA GLY A 55 -9.25 14.50 -23.10
C GLY A 55 -10.07 14.88 -21.86
N SER A 56 -11.10 15.70 -22.08
CA SER A 56 -12.01 16.13 -21.01
C SER A 56 -12.98 15.02 -20.61
N MET A 57 -13.15 14.81 -19.31
CA MET A 57 -14.19 13.95 -18.74
C MET A 57 -15.60 14.56 -18.87
N ALA A 58 -15.74 15.87 -19.11
CA ALA A 58 -17.04 16.54 -19.23
C ALA A 58 -17.81 16.21 -20.52
N ARG A 59 -17.31 15.28 -21.34
CA ARG A 59 -17.97 14.79 -22.56
C ARG A 59 -19.09 13.82 -22.21
N LEU A 60 -20.18 13.87 -22.98
CA LEU A 60 -21.40 13.12 -22.71
C LEU A 60 -21.16 11.61 -22.64
N GLU A 61 -20.45 11.02 -23.61
CA GLU A 61 -20.18 9.58 -23.65
C GLU A 61 -19.30 9.11 -22.48
N TYR A 62 -18.31 9.92 -22.10
CA TYR A 62 -17.42 9.63 -20.97
C TYR A 62 -18.16 9.71 -19.64
N MET A 63 -18.96 10.76 -19.42
CA MET A 63 -19.79 10.88 -18.22
C MET A 63 -20.86 9.79 -18.13
N LYS A 64 -21.47 9.41 -19.26
CA LYS A 64 -22.45 8.32 -19.32
C LYS A 64 -21.82 7.01 -18.85
N GLU A 65 -20.64 6.68 -19.37
CA GLU A 65 -19.92 5.48 -18.96
C GLU A 65 -19.49 5.59 -17.49
N ALA A 66 -19.07 6.76 -17.02
CA ALA A 66 -18.67 6.96 -15.63
C ALA A 66 -19.84 6.70 -14.67
N VAL A 67 -21.02 7.27 -14.95
CA VAL A 67 -22.23 7.02 -14.17
C VAL A 67 -22.63 5.55 -14.19
N LYS A 68 -22.55 4.88 -15.36
CA LYS A 68 -22.85 3.44 -15.49
C LYS A 68 -21.93 2.58 -14.60
N GLN A 69 -20.64 2.88 -14.55
CA GLN A 69 -19.67 2.14 -13.73
C GLN A 69 -19.88 2.41 -12.24
N LEU A 70 -20.22 3.65 -11.87
CA LEU A 70 -20.60 4.02 -10.51
C LEU A 70 -21.88 3.29 -10.05
N ASP A 71 -22.88 3.20 -10.91
CA ASP A 71 -24.15 2.52 -10.58
C ASP A 71 -23.94 1.00 -10.46
N PHE A 72 -23.09 0.43 -11.31
CA PHE A 72 -22.75 -0.99 -11.24
C PHE A 72 -22.01 -1.33 -9.95
N VAL A 73 -20.95 -0.59 -9.59
CA VAL A 73 -20.17 -0.91 -8.39
C VAL A 73 -21.01 -0.77 -7.11
N THR A 74 -21.94 0.19 -7.08
CA THR A 74 -22.78 0.43 -5.91
C THR A 74 -23.92 -0.59 -5.75
N THR A 75 -24.33 -1.25 -6.84
CA THR A 75 -25.50 -2.15 -6.86
C THR A 75 -25.14 -3.63 -7.01
N ASN A 76 -24.11 -3.95 -7.79
CA ASN A 76 -23.79 -5.33 -8.17
C ASN A 76 -22.65 -5.93 -7.33
N VAL A 77 -21.70 -5.11 -6.88
CA VAL A 77 -20.63 -5.60 -6.02
C VAL A 77 -21.22 -5.82 -4.62
N THR A 78 -21.23 -7.08 -4.22
CA THR A 78 -21.81 -7.51 -2.95
C THR A 78 -20.81 -8.32 -2.14
N TYR A 79 -20.91 -8.18 -0.82
CA TYR A 79 -20.25 -9.05 0.13
C TYR A 79 -21.25 -9.45 1.20
N ASP A 80 -21.36 -10.74 1.47
CA ASP A 80 -22.33 -11.29 2.44
C ASP A 80 -23.80 -10.84 2.15
N GLY A 81 -24.15 -10.74 0.86
CA GLY A 81 -25.48 -10.28 0.43
C GLY A 81 -25.73 -8.78 0.57
N HIS A 82 -24.75 -8.01 1.05
CA HIS A 82 -24.85 -6.55 1.20
C HIS A 82 -24.22 -5.82 0.00
N THR A 83 -24.97 -4.90 -0.60
CA THR A 83 -24.49 -3.91 -1.59
C THR A 83 -24.03 -2.63 -0.88
N PHE A 84 -23.35 -1.73 -1.59
CA PHE A 84 -23.00 -0.40 -1.06
C PHE A 84 -24.24 0.33 -0.50
N PHE A 85 -25.36 0.32 -1.21
CA PHE A 85 -26.58 1.00 -0.77
C PHE A 85 -27.17 0.42 0.52
N THR A 86 -26.99 -0.88 0.77
CA THR A 86 -27.45 -1.49 2.03
C THR A 86 -26.51 -1.22 3.21
N LEU A 87 -25.21 -0.99 2.93
CA LEU A 87 -24.19 -0.67 3.93
C LEU A 87 -24.19 0.83 4.26
N CYS A 88 -24.60 1.65 3.30
CA CYS A 88 -24.53 3.08 3.42
C CYS A 88 -25.55 3.62 4.43
N SER A 89 -25.02 4.24 5.49
CA SER A 89 -25.77 4.98 6.50
C SER A 89 -25.65 6.48 6.28
N ASP A 90 -24.41 6.96 6.12
CA ASP A 90 -24.08 8.36 5.89
C ASP A 90 -23.39 8.56 4.55
N PHE A 91 -23.48 9.77 3.99
CA PHE A 91 -22.82 10.17 2.73
C PHE A 91 -23.23 9.36 1.48
N CYS A 92 -24.38 8.70 1.49
CA CYS A 92 -24.85 7.91 0.34
C CYS A 92 -25.06 8.75 -0.93
N GLN A 93 -25.33 10.04 -0.73
CA GLN A 93 -25.54 11.00 -1.80
C GLN A 93 -24.26 11.74 -2.24
N VAL A 94 -23.08 11.36 -1.72
CA VAL A 94 -21.81 12.06 -2.02
C VAL A 94 -21.46 12.03 -3.51
N ASN A 95 -21.96 11.05 -4.27
CA ASN A 95 -21.72 10.94 -5.71
C ASN A 95 -22.92 11.44 -6.56
N GLU A 96 -24.02 11.92 -5.95
CA GLU A 96 -25.15 12.50 -6.70
C GLU A 96 -24.76 13.68 -7.59
N PRO A 97 -23.83 14.58 -7.22
CA PRO A 97 -23.38 15.65 -8.11
C PRO A 97 -22.89 15.14 -9.48
N ILE A 98 -22.27 13.95 -9.54
CA ILE A 98 -21.82 13.32 -10.79
C ILE A 98 -23.02 12.94 -11.67
N ARG A 99 -24.06 12.35 -11.08
CA ARG A 99 -25.30 11.96 -11.78
C ARG A 99 -26.05 13.19 -12.28
N HIS A 100 -26.17 14.21 -11.45
CA HIS A 100 -26.81 15.48 -11.83
C HIS A 100 -26.06 16.21 -12.93
N PHE A 101 -24.72 16.21 -12.90
CA PHE A 101 -23.90 16.77 -13.97
C PHE A 101 -24.15 16.07 -15.31
N TYR A 102 -24.15 14.72 -15.32
CA TYR A 102 -24.48 13.95 -16.52
C TYR A 102 -25.89 14.28 -17.04
N ASN A 103 -26.89 14.32 -16.17
CA ASN A 103 -28.26 14.68 -16.55
C ASN A 103 -28.33 16.10 -17.13
N GLY A 104 -27.60 17.06 -16.55
CA GLY A 104 -27.46 18.42 -17.08
C GLY A 104 -26.87 18.45 -18.50
N LEU A 105 -25.83 17.65 -18.76
CA LEU A 105 -25.24 17.50 -20.09
C LEU A 105 -26.23 16.89 -21.10
N VAL A 106 -26.98 15.86 -20.70
CA VAL A 106 -28.00 15.23 -21.56
C VAL A 106 -29.08 16.25 -21.92
N MET A 107 -29.58 17.02 -20.96
CA MET A 107 -30.64 18.01 -21.19
C MET A 107 -30.16 19.15 -22.10
N ARG A 108 -28.93 19.64 -21.89
CA ARG A 108 -28.30 20.66 -22.74
C ARG A 108 -28.15 20.18 -24.19
N ASN A 109 -27.84 18.90 -24.40
CA ASN A 109 -27.70 18.33 -25.75
C ASN A 109 -29.05 18.11 -26.45
N LYS A 110 -30.10 17.74 -25.69
CA LYS A 110 -31.43 17.43 -26.25
C LYS A 110 -32.31 18.66 -26.52
N SER A 111 -32.11 19.77 -25.83
CA SER A 111 -32.98 20.95 -25.98
C SER A 111 -32.25 22.26 -25.70
N ALA A 112 -32.03 23.05 -26.76
CA ALA A 112 -31.47 24.40 -26.64
C ALA A 112 -32.33 25.34 -25.79
N ARG A 113 -33.65 25.11 -25.72
CA ARG A 113 -34.62 25.92 -24.93
C ARG A 113 -34.59 25.68 -23.42
N ILE A 114 -33.92 24.63 -22.94
CA ILE A 114 -33.85 24.27 -21.51
C ILE A 114 -32.54 24.79 -20.87
N GLN A 115 -31.71 25.52 -21.63
CA GLN A 115 -30.45 26.08 -21.13
C GLN A 115 -30.63 26.96 -19.88
N ASP A 116 -31.74 27.67 -19.75
CA ASP A 116 -31.99 28.59 -18.62
C ASP A 116 -32.22 27.88 -17.28
N HIS A 117 -32.52 26.56 -17.29
CA HIS A 117 -32.77 25.78 -16.06
C HIS A 117 -31.60 24.88 -15.63
N PHE A 118 -30.55 24.81 -16.46
CA PHE A 118 -29.39 23.94 -16.23
C PHE A 118 -28.10 24.68 -16.59
N THR A 119 -27.48 25.30 -15.59
CA THR A 119 -26.16 25.92 -15.75
C THR A 119 -25.09 24.95 -15.26
N VAL A 120 -24.29 24.45 -16.20
CA VAL A 120 -23.20 23.51 -15.94
C VAL A 120 -21.93 24.31 -15.60
N THR A 121 -21.98 25.02 -14.48
CA THR A 121 -20.92 25.88 -13.95
C THR A 121 -20.13 25.17 -12.85
N PHE A 122 -18.94 25.68 -12.53
CA PHE A 122 -18.11 25.18 -11.43
C PHE A 122 -17.65 26.37 -10.56
N PRO A 123 -17.60 26.26 -9.22
CA PRO A 123 -17.73 25.04 -8.40
C PRO A 123 -19.17 24.56 -8.16
N ILE A 124 -20.14 25.47 -8.28
CA ILE A 124 -21.55 25.19 -8.03
C ILE A 124 -22.28 25.14 -9.37
N MET A 125 -23.05 24.09 -9.60
CA MET A 125 -23.98 23.99 -10.73
C MET A 125 -25.41 24.24 -10.26
N ASN A 126 -26.24 24.86 -11.10
CA ASN A 126 -27.66 25.00 -10.81
C ASN A 126 -28.46 24.00 -11.65
N VAL A 127 -29.25 23.17 -10.97
CA VAL A 127 -30.14 22.18 -11.58
C VAL A 127 -31.54 22.42 -11.04
N LEU A 128 -32.44 22.92 -11.90
CA LEU A 128 -33.85 23.17 -11.52
C LEU A 128 -33.99 24.09 -10.29
N GLY A 129 -33.13 25.11 -10.17
CA GLY A 129 -33.15 26.07 -9.06
C GLY A 129 -32.49 25.57 -7.77
N LYS A 130 -31.89 24.38 -7.77
CA LYS A 130 -31.05 23.88 -6.67
C LYS A 130 -29.58 24.00 -7.01
N ASP A 131 -28.83 24.52 -6.05
CA ASP A 131 -27.38 24.62 -6.11
C ASP A 131 -26.74 23.31 -5.65
N LEU A 132 -25.86 22.77 -6.49
CA LEU A 132 -25.12 21.54 -6.22
C LEU A 132 -23.63 21.82 -6.31
N ASP A 133 -22.90 21.51 -5.24
CA ASP A 133 -21.44 21.64 -5.22
C ASP A 133 -20.79 20.44 -5.93
N LEU A 134 -20.01 20.74 -6.97
CA LEU A 134 -19.24 19.75 -7.74
C LEU A 134 -17.84 19.52 -7.17
N SER A 135 -17.36 20.42 -6.30
CA SER A 135 -16.00 20.41 -5.74
C SER A 135 -15.59 19.10 -5.06
N PRO A 136 -16.49 18.34 -4.38
CA PRO A 136 -16.10 17.08 -3.75
C PRO A 136 -15.67 16.00 -4.75
N ASN A 137 -16.18 16.03 -5.99
CA ASN A 137 -15.96 14.96 -6.97
C ASN A 137 -15.13 15.41 -8.17
N PHE A 138 -15.08 16.71 -8.49
CA PHE A 138 -14.53 17.20 -9.77
C PHE A 138 -13.19 17.89 -9.54
N PHE A 139 -12.15 17.42 -10.23
CA PHE A 139 -10.79 17.94 -10.07
C PHE A 139 -10.13 18.30 -11.41
N GLY A 140 -9.27 19.32 -11.37
CA GLY A 140 -8.60 19.85 -12.56
C GLY A 140 -9.56 20.48 -13.57
N VAL A 141 -10.57 21.19 -13.06
CA VAL A 141 -11.58 21.87 -13.86
C VAL A 141 -11.01 23.13 -14.49
N ARG A 142 -11.27 23.35 -15.78
CA ARG A 142 -11.10 24.64 -16.44
C ARG A 142 -12.47 25.15 -16.86
N THR A 143 -12.76 26.37 -16.46
CA THR A 143 -14.02 27.06 -16.78
C THR A 143 -13.79 28.10 -17.86
N ASN A 144 -14.86 28.39 -18.59
CA ASN A 144 -14.90 29.56 -19.47
C ASN A 144 -14.90 30.83 -18.60
N LYS A 145 -14.09 31.83 -18.97
CA LYS A 145 -13.92 33.08 -18.20
C LYS A 145 -15.15 33.98 -18.20
N THR A 146 -16.09 33.80 -19.13
CA THR A 146 -17.27 34.67 -19.24
C THR A 146 -18.44 34.17 -18.40
N ASP A 147 -18.67 32.86 -18.42
CA ASP A 147 -19.92 32.24 -17.94
C ASP A 147 -19.67 31.16 -16.86
N ASP A 148 -18.40 30.95 -16.47
CA ASP A 148 -17.94 29.92 -15.53
C ASP A 148 -18.36 28.47 -15.88
N THR A 149 -18.78 28.24 -17.12
CA THR A 149 -19.17 26.92 -17.61
C THR A 149 -17.96 25.99 -17.70
N VAL A 150 -18.15 24.72 -17.36
CA VAL A 150 -17.09 23.70 -17.43
C VAL A 150 -16.69 23.44 -18.88
N GLU A 151 -15.48 23.84 -19.25
CA GLU A 151 -14.89 23.58 -20.57
C GLU A 151 -14.07 22.28 -20.56
N PHE A 152 -13.26 22.10 -19.51
CA PHE A 152 -12.41 20.94 -19.34
C PHE A 152 -12.53 20.36 -17.93
N LEU A 153 -12.63 19.04 -17.84
CA LEU A 153 -12.63 18.30 -16.57
C LEU A 153 -11.57 17.21 -16.66
N LYS A 154 -10.57 17.25 -15.78
CA LYS A 154 -9.47 16.28 -15.83
C LYS A 154 -9.83 14.96 -15.15
N VAL A 155 -10.45 15.03 -13.97
CA VAL A 155 -10.64 13.89 -13.08
C VAL A 155 -12.01 13.95 -12.43
N VAL A 156 -12.68 12.80 -12.33
CA VAL A 156 -13.87 12.60 -11.52
C VAL A 156 -13.54 11.58 -10.42
N ALA A 157 -13.74 11.94 -9.16
CA ALA A 157 -13.53 11.05 -8.03
C ALA A 157 -14.85 10.47 -7.53
N PHE A 158 -14.98 9.15 -7.59
CA PHE A 158 -16.03 8.42 -6.89
C PHE A 158 -15.62 8.23 -5.44
N GLN A 159 -16.57 8.45 -4.53
CA GLN A 159 -16.35 8.27 -3.10
C GLN A 159 -17.34 7.24 -2.58
N LEU A 160 -16.86 6.07 -2.18
CA LEU A 160 -17.65 5.02 -1.55
C LEU A 160 -17.30 5.04 -0.07
N ARG A 161 -18.14 5.71 0.72
CA ARG A 161 -18.00 5.81 2.18
C ARG A 161 -19.22 5.18 2.83
N ALA A 162 -18.98 4.25 3.75
CA ALA A 162 -20.05 3.60 4.51
C ALA A 162 -19.51 3.12 5.85
N ASN A 163 -20.40 3.00 6.84
CA ASN A 163 -20.06 2.34 8.09
C ASN A 163 -20.28 0.82 7.94
N PRO A 164 -19.35 -0.03 8.39
CA PRO A 164 -19.58 -1.46 8.36
C PRO A 164 -20.73 -1.85 9.31
N PRO A 165 -21.50 -2.90 8.98
CA PRO A 165 -22.54 -3.41 9.86
C PRO A 165 -21.92 -4.04 11.12
N ALA A 166 -22.68 -4.07 12.21
CA ALA A 166 -22.16 -4.46 13.52
C ALA A 166 -21.65 -5.92 13.63
N ASN A 167 -22.04 -6.79 12.68
CA ASN A 167 -21.62 -8.18 12.59
C ASN A 167 -20.28 -8.37 11.85
N TRP A 168 -19.78 -7.36 11.15
CA TRP A 168 -18.54 -7.47 10.38
C TRP A 168 -17.30 -7.31 11.25
N THR A 169 -16.33 -8.17 11.00
CA THR A 169 -14.99 -8.02 11.51
C THR A 169 -14.14 -7.17 10.57
N LYS A 170 -12.97 -6.75 11.05
CA LYS A 170 -11.99 -6.06 10.22
C LYS A 170 -11.65 -6.80 8.92
N TYR A 171 -11.63 -8.12 8.93
CA TYR A 171 -11.30 -8.92 7.75
C TYR A 171 -12.41 -8.87 6.69
N ASP A 172 -13.66 -8.80 7.15
CA ASP A 172 -14.84 -8.72 6.27
C ASP A 172 -14.89 -7.36 5.57
N LEU A 173 -14.59 -6.28 6.31
CA LEU A 173 -14.40 -4.95 5.73
C LEU A 173 -13.29 -4.95 4.68
N GLN A 174 -12.12 -5.50 5.01
CA GLN A 174 -11.00 -5.58 4.06
C GLN A 174 -11.36 -6.42 2.83
N ALA A 175 -12.14 -7.49 2.99
CA ALA A 175 -12.60 -8.31 1.87
C ALA A 175 -13.54 -7.53 0.95
N TYR A 176 -14.48 -6.78 1.50
CA TYR A 176 -15.35 -5.91 0.71
C TYR A 176 -14.56 -4.84 -0.05
N GLU A 177 -13.64 -4.13 0.61
CA GLU A 177 -12.80 -3.13 -0.05
C GLU A 177 -11.95 -3.74 -1.18
N ARG A 178 -11.39 -4.94 -0.97
CA ARG A 178 -10.67 -5.68 -2.02
C ARG A 178 -11.55 -6.06 -3.20
N LEU A 179 -12.80 -6.47 -2.97
CA LEU A 179 -13.74 -6.78 -4.05
C LEU A 179 -14.05 -5.55 -4.90
N VAL A 180 -14.31 -4.42 -4.26
CA VAL A 180 -14.54 -3.14 -4.96
C VAL A 180 -13.30 -2.73 -5.75
N SER A 181 -12.10 -2.80 -5.16
CA SER A 181 -10.85 -2.50 -5.86
C SER A 181 -10.57 -3.48 -7.01
N ALA A 182 -10.82 -4.77 -6.82
CA ALA A 182 -10.66 -5.79 -7.86
C ALA A 182 -11.59 -5.50 -9.04
N TYR A 183 -12.85 -5.14 -8.78
CA TYR A 183 -13.78 -4.76 -9.84
C TYR A 183 -13.22 -3.67 -10.75
N PHE A 184 -12.71 -2.57 -10.19
CA PHE A 184 -12.15 -1.48 -10.99
C PHE A 184 -10.87 -1.85 -11.75
N HIS A 185 -10.04 -2.73 -11.20
CA HIS A 185 -8.74 -3.07 -11.80
C HIS A 185 -8.79 -4.24 -12.79
N THR A 186 -9.63 -5.25 -12.57
CA THR A 186 -9.60 -6.50 -13.35
C THR A 186 -10.89 -6.77 -14.11
N GLU A 187 -12.05 -6.48 -13.53
CA GLU A 187 -13.35 -6.82 -14.13
C GLU A 187 -13.89 -5.72 -15.02
N MET A 188 -13.67 -4.45 -14.64
CA MET A 188 -14.09 -3.30 -15.40
C MET A 188 -13.28 -3.21 -16.70
N LYS A 189 -13.97 -3.40 -17.82
CA LYS A 189 -13.44 -3.14 -19.16
C LYS A 189 -14.22 -1.98 -19.79
N SER A 190 -13.54 -0.86 -19.97
CA SER A 190 -14.07 0.31 -20.68
C SER A 190 -13.05 0.77 -21.73
N ASP A 191 -13.54 1.08 -22.93
CA ASP A 191 -12.72 1.66 -23.99
C ASP A 191 -12.51 3.17 -23.81
N LEU A 192 -13.35 3.81 -22.99
CA LEU A 192 -13.36 5.27 -22.79
C LEU A 192 -12.66 5.67 -21.49
N LEU A 193 -12.83 4.90 -20.43
CA LEU A 193 -12.40 5.30 -19.09
C LEU A 193 -11.20 4.49 -18.61
N GLU A 194 -10.35 5.16 -17.86
CA GLU A 194 -9.33 4.54 -17.02
C GLU A 194 -9.62 4.91 -15.57
N VAL A 195 -9.68 3.91 -14.69
CA VAL A 195 -10.10 4.07 -13.30
C VAL A 195 -9.02 3.54 -12.36
N TYR A 196 -8.58 4.40 -11.45
CA TYR A 196 -7.59 4.08 -10.42
C TYR A 196 -8.29 4.02 -9.07
N CYS A 197 -8.40 2.81 -8.50
CA CYS A 197 -8.98 2.63 -7.18
C CYS A 197 -7.94 2.83 -6.08
N PHE A 198 -8.37 3.44 -4.97
CA PHE A 198 -7.57 3.70 -3.79
C PHE A 198 -8.39 3.37 -2.53
N SER A 199 -7.81 2.56 -1.65
CA SER A 199 -8.31 2.25 -0.32
C SER A 199 -7.13 1.95 0.59
N LEU A 200 -7.30 2.16 1.91
CA LEU A 200 -6.26 1.86 2.89
C LEU A 200 -5.88 0.37 2.87
N THR A 201 -6.85 -0.53 2.66
CA THR A 201 -6.60 -1.97 2.53
C THR A 201 -5.77 -2.26 1.28
N TYR A 202 -6.12 -1.67 0.14
CA TYR A 202 -5.37 -1.82 -1.10
C TYR A 202 -3.91 -1.35 -0.97
N THR A 203 -3.68 -0.17 -0.38
CA THR A 203 -2.33 0.32 -0.12
C THR A 203 -1.54 -0.61 0.79
N SER A 204 -2.20 -1.22 1.78
CA SER A 204 -1.55 -2.14 2.71
C SER A 204 -1.12 -3.44 2.03
N ASP A 205 -1.97 -3.98 1.16
CA ASP A 205 -1.64 -5.17 0.36
C ASP A 205 -0.49 -4.88 -0.61
N GLU A 206 -0.49 -3.70 -1.22
CA GLU A 206 0.54 -3.25 -2.15
C GLU A 206 1.92 -3.08 -1.48
N ILE A 207 1.94 -2.59 -0.24
CA ILE A 207 3.14 -2.52 0.60
C ILE A 207 3.68 -3.94 0.88
N VAL A 208 2.80 -4.90 1.21
CA VAL A 208 3.22 -6.29 1.46
C VAL A 208 3.74 -6.94 0.18
N ARG A 209 3.05 -6.72 -0.95
CA ARG A 209 3.47 -7.20 -2.27
C ARG A 209 4.87 -6.69 -2.62
N THR A 210 5.11 -5.39 -2.43
CA THR A 210 6.44 -4.79 -2.63
C THR A 210 7.49 -5.45 -1.74
N GLY A 211 7.17 -5.69 -0.47
CA GLY A 211 8.03 -6.42 0.46
C GLY A 211 8.41 -7.82 -0.04
N LEU A 212 7.44 -8.58 -0.56
CA LEU A 212 7.67 -9.90 -1.14
C LEU A 212 8.52 -9.86 -2.41
N THR A 213 8.37 -8.82 -3.24
CA THR A 213 9.23 -8.65 -4.43
C THR A 213 10.68 -8.35 -4.09
N ILE A 214 10.97 -7.82 -2.90
CA ILE A 214 12.34 -7.55 -2.41
C ILE A 214 13.03 -8.84 -1.94
N PHE A 215 12.27 -9.81 -1.43
CA PHE A 215 12.81 -11.07 -0.88
C PHE A 215 13.80 -11.82 -1.79
N PRO A 216 13.57 -12.04 -3.11
CA PRO A 216 14.55 -12.71 -3.97
C PRO A 216 15.89 -11.97 -4.09
N TYR A 217 15.90 -10.63 -3.97
CA TYR A 217 17.13 -9.85 -4.01
C TYR A 217 18.03 -10.09 -2.79
N LEU A 218 17.47 -10.50 -1.65
CA LEU A 218 18.25 -10.91 -0.48
C LEU A 218 19.13 -12.11 -0.81
N ALA A 219 18.58 -13.12 -1.51
CA ALA A 219 19.33 -14.30 -1.91
C ALA A 219 20.48 -13.94 -2.88
N VAL A 220 20.20 -13.07 -3.86
CA VAL A 220 21.23 -12.57 -4.78
C VAL A 220 22.32 -11.81 -4.02
N GLY A 221 21.94 -10.92 -3.11
CA GLY A 221 22.89 -10.16 -2.27
C GLY A 221 23.76 -11.08 -1.41
N PHE A 222 23.17 -12.11 -0.81
CA PHE A 222 23.91 -13.12 -0.04
C PHE A 222 24.92 -13.88 -0.89
N VAL A 223 24.56 -14.31 -2.11
CA VAL A 223 25.47 -15.01 -3.01
C VAL A 223 26.64 -14.11 -3.43
N VAL A 224 26.36 -12.87 -3.84
CA VAL A 224 27.40 -11.91 -4.25
C VAL A 224 28.35 -11.61 -3.10
N MET A 225 27.82 -11.35 -1.91
CA MET A 225 28.64 -11.09 -0.72
C MET A 225 29.46 -12.31 -0.31
N SER A 226 28.90 -13.52 -0.39
CA SER A 226 29.64 -14.76 -0.07
C SER A 226 30.79 -14.99 -1.05
N ILE A 227 30.57 -14.77 -2.35
CA ILE A 227 31.62 -14.91 -3.38
C ILE A 227 32.72 -13.87 -3.14
N PHE A 228 32.35 -12.59 -3.00
CA PHE A 228 33.30 -11.52 -2.69
C PHE A 228 34.09 -11.83 -1.42
N SER A 229 33.40 -12.40 -0.44
CA SER A 229 34.01 -12.75 0.82
C SER A 229 35.08 -13.83 0.66
N VAL A 230 34.73 -14.96 0.04
CA VAL A 230 35.67 -16.06 -0.23
C VAL A 230 36.88 -15.58 -1.04
N VAL A 231 36.67 -14.75 -2.07
CA VAL A 231 37.77 -14.18 -2.89
C VAL A 231 38.69 -13.29 -2.04
N THR A 232 38.13 -12.49 -1.14
CA THR A 232 38.91 -11.56 -0.30
C THR A 232 39.72 -12.32 0.75
N VAL A 233 39.14 -13.32 1.42
CA VAL A 233 39.87 -14.19 2.37
C VAL A 233 40.94 -14.99 1.62
N TYR A 234 40.63 -15.50 0.43
CA TYR A 234 41.59 -16.17 -0.43
C TYR A 234 42.82 -15.31 -0.71
N TYR A 235 42.60 -14.08 -1.18
CA TYR A 235 43.69 -13.17 -1.50
C TYR A 235 44.52 -12.78 -0.25
N SER A 236 43.84 -12.45 0.85
CA SER A 236 44.48 -12.08 2.12
C SER A 236 45.32 -13.23 2.70
N SER A 237 44.75 -14.44 2.73
CA SER A 237 45.39 -15.64 3.23
C SER A 237 46.59 -16.07 2.38
N SER A 238 46.52 -15.88 1.05
CA SER A 238 47.62 -16.16 0.14
C SER A 238 48.79 -15.19 0.37
N ARG A 239 48.51 -13.89 0.55
CA ARG A 239 49.55 -12.88 0.84
C ARG A 239 50.27 -13.15 2.16
N MET A 240 49.58 -13.71 3.15
CA MET A 240 50.14 -14.06 4.46
C MET A 240 50.73 -15.48 4.51
N ASN A 241 50.72 -16.21 3.38
CA ASN A 241 51.27 -17.55 3.20
C ASN A 241 50.76 -18.58 4.23
N GLN A 242 49.46 -18.51 4.55
CA GLN A 242 48.73 -19.34 5.54
C GLN A 242 47.42 -19.90 4.93
N TRP A 243 47.49 -20.39 3.70
CA TRP A 243 46.35 -20.94 2.95
C TRP A 243 45.77 -22.24 3.52
N SER A 244 44.49 -22.24 3.89
CA SER A 244 43.83 -23.50 4.23
C SER A 244 42.33 -23.50 3.97
N ASN A 245 41.80 -24.71 3.78
CA ASN A 245 40.42 -24.95 3.37
C ASN A 245 39.40 -24.53 4.45
N TYR A 246 39.75 -24.52 5.74
CA TYR A 246 38.83 -24.09 6.80
C TYR A 246 38.53 -22.59 6.75
N LYS A 247 39.46 -21.75 6.24
CA LYS A 247 39.24 -20.30 6.12
C LYS A 247 38.11 -19.94 5.14
N ILE A 248 37.87 -20.80 4.14
CA ILE A 248 36.73 -20.66 3.22
C ILE A 248 35.42 -20.90 3.99
N ILE A 249 35.42 -21.90 4.85
CA ILE A 249 34.26 -22.25 5.68
C ILE A 249 33.97 -21.09 6.64
N ASP A 250 34.98 -20.54 7.31
CA ASP A 250 34.83 -19.38 8.19
C ASP A 250 34.27 -18.15 7.47
N ALA A 251 34.70 -17.88 6.23
CA ALA A 251 34.17 -16.79 5.41
C ALA A 251 32.67 -16.97 5.10
N ILE A 252 32.25 -18.19 4.77
CA ILE A 252 30.83 -18.51 4.51
C ILE A 252 30.00 -18.42 5.80
N PHE A 253 30.51 -18.95 6.93
CA PHE A 253 29.84 -18.82 8.22
C PHE A 253 29.72 -17.36 8.68
N GLY A 254 30.71 -16.52 8.36
CA GLY A 254 30.66 -15.06 8.54
C GLY A 254 29.49 -14.41 7.81
N CYS A 255 29.08 -14.92 6.64
CA CYS A 255 27.90 -14.44 5.91
C CYS A 255 26.58 -15.04 6.43
N ILE A 256 26.59 -16.29 6.92
CA ILE A 256 25.38 -16.97 7.41
C ILE A 256 24.97 -16.46 8.80
N CYS A 257 25.94 -16.14 9.66
CA CYS A 257 25.70 -15.75 11.05
C CYS A 257 24.77 -14.51 11.18
N PRO A 258 24.95 -13.40 10.44
CA PRO A 258 24.04 -12.25 10.49
C PRO A 258 22.59 -12.59 10.09
N LEU A 259 22.40 -13.51 9.13
CA LEU A 259 21.06 -13.96 8.71
C LEU A 259 20.37 -14.80 9.79
N LEU A 260 21.11 -15.70 10.44
CA LEU A 260 20.61 -16.48 11.57
C LEU A 260 20.28 -15.60 12.78
N ALA A 261 21.13 -14.63 13.08
CA ALA A 261 20.91 -13.65 14.15
C ALA A 261 19.64 -12.83 13.88
N THR A 262 19.48 -12.32 12.66
CA THR A 262 18.27 -11.56 12.26
C THR A 262 17.01 -12.41 12.36
N SER A 263 17.06 -13.65 11.85
CA SER A 263 15.91 -14.58 11.89
C SER A 263 15.51 -14.92 13.33
N SER A 264 16.49 -15.14 14.21
CA SER A 264 16.27 -15.41 15.63
C SER A 264 15.68 -14.21 16.36
N ALA A 265 16.19 -13.00 16.09
CA ALA A 265 15.67 -11.76 16.65
C ALA A 265 14.22 -11.49 16.21
N LEU A 266 13.91 -11.67 14.92
CA LEU A 266 12.55 -11.53 14.40
C LEU A 266 11.59 -12.58 15.01
N GLY A 267 12.03 -13.83 15.10
CA GLY A 267 11.26 -14.90 15.74
C GLY A 267 10.96 -14.61 17.21
N PHE A 268 11.94 -14.10 17.95
CA PHE A 268 11.76 -13.67 19.33
C PHE A 268 10.79 -12.48 19.47
N LEU A 269 10.87 -11.49 18.57
CA LEU A 269 9.92 -10.38 18.56
C LEU A 269 8.49 -10.84 18.29
N PHE A 270 8.28 -11.78 17.35
CA PHE A 270 6.96 -12.36 17.13
C PHE A 270 6.46 -13.18 18.31
N TRP A 271 7.36 -13.89 19.01
CA TRP A 271 7.03 -14.58 20.26
C TRP A 271 6.57 -13.61 21.35
N CYS A 272 7.23 -12.46 21.48
CA CYS A 272 6.84 -11.37 22.38
C CYS A 272 5.55 -10.63 21.95
N GLY A 273 4.93 -11.03 20.85
CA GLY A 273 3.66 -10.48 20.38
C GLY A 273 3.80 -9.17 19.59
N PHE A 274 5.00 -8.81 19.15
CA PHE A 274 5.18 -7.67 18.25
C PHE A 274 4.58 -7.96 16.88
N ARG A 275 3.93 -6.95 16.30
CA ARG A 275 3.27 -7.04 15.00
C ARG A 275 4.30 -6.96 13.88
N PHE A 276 4.08 -7.73 12.82
CA PHE A 276 4.89 -7.65 11.61
C PHE A 276 4.73 -6.28 10.93
N ALA A 277 5.86 -5.63 10.64
CA ALA A 277 5.92 -4.40 9.86
C ALA A 277 6.62 -4.69 8.53
N SER A 278 6.11 -4.14 7.42
CA SER A 278 6.69 -4.35 6.09
C SER A 278 8.13 -3.83 5.95
N ILE A 279 8.54 -2.84 6.76
CA ILE A 279 9.93 -2.38 6.79
C ILE A 279 10.92 -3.47 7.22
N LEU A 280 10.46 -4.50 7.95
CA LEU A 280 11.29 -5.63 8.37
C LEU A 280 11.83 -6.45 7.20
N PHE A 281 11.26 -6.33 6.00
CA PHE A 281 11.81 -6.95 4.79
C PHE A 281 13.18 -6.39 4.40
N VAL A 282 13.52 -5.15 4.81
CA VAL A 282 14.81 -4.51 4.52
C VAL A 282 15.86 -4.82 5.59
N THR A 283 15.44 -5.15 6.82
CA THR A 283 16.34 -5.37 7.96
C THR A 283 17.43 -6.42 7.71
N PRO A 284 17.16 -7.60 7.10
CA PRO A 284 18.20 -8.58 6.84
C PRO A 284 19.31 -8.08 5.91
N PHE A 285 19.00 -7.18 4.97
CA PHE A 285 20.00 -6.60 4.07
C PHE A 285 20.97 -5.69 4.82
N LEU A 286 20.42 -4.82 5.69
CA LEU A 286 21.22 -3.93 6.53
C LEU A 286 22.09 -4.70 7.52
N VAL A 287 21.51 -5.70 8.20
CA VAL A 287 22.25 -6.51 9.17
C VAL A 287 23.30 -7.38 8.50
N LEU A 288 23.04 -7.91 7.30
CA LEU A 288 24.05 -8.64 6.53
C LEU A 288 25.23 -7.73 6.16
N ALA A 289 24.98 -6.50 5.71
CA ALA A 289 26.06 -5.56 5.37
C ALA A 289 26.95 -5.23 6.57
N ILE A 290 26.35 -4.95 7.73
CA ILE A 290 27.08 -4.63 8.97
C ILE A 290 27.79 -5.87 9.52
N GLY A 291 27.07 -6.99 9.64
CA GLY A 291 27.59 -8.21 10.26
C GLY A 291 28.71 -8.88 9.46
N VAL A 292 28.71 -8.77 8.14
CA VAL A 292 29.81 -9.25 7.30
C VAL A 292 31.06 -8.38 7.51
N ASP A 293 30.93 -7.06 7.60
CA ASP A 293 32.07 -6.15 7.83
C ASP A 293 32.79 -6.46 9.16
N ASP A 294 32.02 -6.64 10.24
CA ASP A 294 32.56 -7.01 11.54
C ASP A 294 33.28 -8.37 11.49
N ALA A 295 32.70 -9.36 10.80
CA ALA A 295 33.33 -10.66 10.60
C ALA A 295 34.65 -10.53 9.81
N TYR A 296 34.71 -9.66 8.80
CA TYR A 296 35.92 -9.35 8.04
C TYR A 296 37.03 -8.77 8.88
N LEU A 297 36.71 -7.75 9.68
CA LEU A 297 37.67 -7.12 10.57
C LEU A 297 38.21 -8.11 11.59
N MET A 298 37.34 -8.96 12.14
CA MET A 298 37.73 -10.02 13.07
C MET A 298 38.68 -11.02 12.39
N MET A 299 38.31 -11.59 11.24
CA MET A 299 39.15 -12.52 10.49
C MET A 299 40.52 -11.91 10.12
N HIS A 300 40.55 -10.67 9.65
CA HIS A 300 41.78 -9.99 9.28
C HIS A 300 42.68 -9.70 10.48
N SER A 301 42.11 -9.23 11.60
CA SER A 301 42.86 -9.02 12.83
C SER A 301 43.45 -10.34 13.35
N TRP A 302 42.67 -11.41 13.31
CA TRP A 302 43.05 -12.74 13.74
C TRP A 302 44.22 -13.30 12.93
N MET A 303 44.16 -13.22 11.58
CA MET A 303 45.28 -13.59 10.72
C MET A 303 46.56 -12.79 11.04
N ARG A 304 46.43 -11.51 11.37
CA ARG A 304 47.57 -10.66 11.74
C ARG A 304 48.19 -11.05 13.08
N PHE A 305 47.37 -11.42 14.06
CA PHE A 305 47.84 -11.93 15.35
C PHE A 305 48.57 -13.27 15.20
N SER A 306 48.00 -14.23 14.45
CA SER A 306 48.62 -15.54 14.21
C SER A 306 49.97 -15.45 13.51
N VAL A 307 50.21 -14.45 12.66
CA VAL A 307 51.53 -14.21 12.06
C VAL A 307 52.54 -13.67 13.07
N LYS A 308 52.12 -12.79 13.98
CA LYS A 308 53.00 -12.11 14.94
C LYS A 308 53.38 -12.96 16.14
N ASP A 309 52.57 -13.95 16.51
CA ASP A 309 52.84 -14.81 17.66
C ASP A 309 53.96 -15.83 17.35
N PRO A 310 55.13 -15.74 18.01
CA PRO A 310 56.24 -16.66 17.79
C PRO A 310 56.02 -18.04 18.42
N THR A 311 55.03 -18.20 19.31
CA THR A 311 54.75 -19.46 20.00
C THR A 311 53.92 -20.44 19.17
N MET A 312 53.27 -19.97 18.11
CA MET A 312 52.41 -20.81 17.27
C MET A 312 53.19 -21.59 16.21
N THR A 313 53.00 -22.91 16.22
CA THR A 313 53.54 -23.84 15.23
C THR A 313 52.94 -23.56 13.86
N LYS A 314 53.64 -23.89 12.75
CA LYS A 314 53.08 -23.75 11.39
C LYS A 314 51.70 -24.41 11.29
N ARG A 315 51.54 -25.67 11.73
CA ARG A 315 50.24 -26.37 11.71
C ARG A 315 49.13 -25.62 12.43
N GLU A 316 49.41 -24.98 13.56
CA GLU A 316 48.41 -24.21 14.31
C GLU A 316 47.97 -22.97 13.52
N ARG A 317 48.90 -22.29 12.84
CA ARG A 317 48.60 -21.21 11.88
C ARG A 317 47.83 -21.66 10.61
N TRP A 318 47.83 -22.96 10.30
CA TRP A 318 47.08 -23.60 9.21
C TRP A 318 45.87 -24.38 9.74
N VAL A 319 45.38 -24.12 10.95
CA VAL A 319 44.10 -24.63 11.47
C VAL A 319 43.26 -23.49 12.06
N ILE A 320 43.92 -22.38 12.39
CA ILE A 320 43.39 -21.12 12.93
C ILE A 320 43.35 -20.03 11.85
#